data_AF-A0A194VKU9-F1
#
_entry.id   AF-A0A194VKU9-F1
#
_cell.length_a   1.000
_cell.length_b   1.000
_cell.length_c   1.000
_cell.angle_alpha   90.00
_cell.angle_beta   90.00
_cell.angle_gamma   90.00
#
_symmetry.space_group_name_H-M   'P 1'
#
loop_
_entity.id
_entity.type
_entity.pdbx_description
1 polymer ?
#
loop_
_entity_poly.entity_id
_entity_poly.type
_entity_poly.pdbx_seq_one_letter_code
_entity_poly.pdbx_strand_id
1 'polypeptide(L)'
;MTDAYLTKRENATTLPSPCTSNCLYRCSFSFESHRRPLPPCACTPNCFFSPPSPAMAYDELLKILRKYDISLDPHALASVFDDDEQGILLAEWAKSHLTANTLLTKDELNSYLVIERNGKADELAASANLSTTQALTDQELKDAIDDLNRSTEAINKQTDTLRQQQDALSRLLTVSGKFGDARSDLETKRLYKWDTDRKALNTAVELLSQSIDYHISELEQQTKNPAGDAGKLVDEIFRYDNKLLTSLQKLGWELDAEDPEETESVGKLREICARLIKYTVECIRTKLDRLYLETLESYVEQSAGKHAAKDEVHALQDELESLYSEILPVAQMSVEQQWLEPSLRTLSAKNGHTLGRSAEALAYMLDCLDYLLDRTSRTYDRISTFKAHTNAGIALMATAKAELSVTVAPPAKRRGTVNSLSSPVRRRPLSMTDATMTPAPRSGMSTTQSRRRSSGGALYDSPLHHLLDGLAINVSGDDDPTSAMAAGTTREQAFYISSILAERNHKASDVRRNVQSTFEATATSYLADARTALQLVRDSVLAESPYTEVHLVDPGIEASIGVLAQEVHNVTSRLEGVERETAALARGRNFKKEEIISRWGGRG
;
A
#
# COMPACT_ATOMS: atom_id res chain seq x y z
N MET A 1 -21.90 46.03 36.41
CA MET A 1 -21.28 46.92 35.41
C MET A 1 -21.46 46.23 34.07
N THR A 2 -22.61 46.47 33.45
CA THR A 2 -22.89 47.50 32.40
C THR A 2 -22.77 46.81 31.05
N ASP A 3 -23.87 46.33 30.48
CA ASP A 3 -24.95 47.05 29.78
C ASP A 3 -24.69 47.09 28.27
N ALA A 4 -25.66 46.58 27.49
CA ALA A 4 -26.39 47.31 26.43
C ALA A 4 -26.90 46.36 25.33
N TYR A 5 -28.21 46.14 25.23
CA TYR A 5 -29.21 46.83 24.38
C TYR A 5 -29.28 46.26 22.94
N LEU A 6 -30.32 45.50 22.56
CA LEU A 6 -31.68 45.88 22.07
C LEU A 6 -31.74 46.21 20.56
N THR A 7 -32.53 45.47 19.78
CA THR A 7 -33.57 45.94 18.80
C THR A 7 -34.14 44.76 17.99
N LYS A 8 -35.47 44.48 18.13
CA LYS A 8 -36.61 44.73 17.20
C LYS A 8 -36.72 43.70 16.05
N ARG A 9 -37.74 42.84 15.92
CA ARG A 9 -39.23 42.96 15.78
C ARG A 9 -39.68 43.12 14.31
N GLU A 10 -40.32 42.09 13.74
CA GLU A 10 -41.21 42.11 12.55
C GLU A 10 -41.95 40.76 12.51
N ASN A 11 -43.19 40.60 13.00
CA ASN A 11 -44.53 41.02 12.51
C ASN A 11 -44.91 40.48 11.11
N ALA A 12 -45.67 39.38 11.14
CA ALA A 12 -46.46 38.86 10.02
C ALA A 12 -47.64 39.80 9.72
N THR A 13 -47.82 40.13 8.44
CA THR A 13 -48.82 41.04 7.92
C THR A 13 -49.92 40.26 7.20
N THR A 14 -51.13 40.30 7.75
CA THR A 14 -52.42 40.10 7.10
C THR A 14 -52.77 41.25 6.15
N LEU A 15 -53.69 40.98 5.20
CA LEU A 15 -54.67 41.85 4.49
C LEU A 15 -54.65 41.60 2.95
N PRO A 16 -55.65 42.07 2.16
CA PRO A 16 -57.05 41.62 2.16
C PRO A 16 -57.64 41.49 0.72
N SER A 17 -58.86 40.98 0.62
CA SER A 17 -59.78 41.26 -0.50
C SER A 17 -60.32 42.69 -0.44
N PRO A 18 -60.73 43.28 -1.58
CA PRO A 18 -61.84 44.22 -1.56
C PRO A 18 -62.97 43.85 -2.55
N CYS A 19 -64.18 44.07 -2.07
CA CYS A 19 -65.44 44.11 -2.78
C CYS A 19 -65.54 45.31 -3.75
N THR A 20 -66.72 45.40 -4.38
CA THR A 20 -67.38 46.53 -5.08
C THR A 20 -67.36 46.39 -6.61
N SER A 21 -68.41 46.70 -7.38
CA SER A 21 -69.79 47.13 -7.15
C SER A 21 -70.36 47.46 -8.54
N ASN A 22 -71.66 47.21 -8.76
CA ASN A 22 -72.58 48.02 -9.57
C ASN A 22 -72.28 48.29 -11.07
N CYS A 23 -73.25 48.01 -11.95
CA CYS A 23 -74.42 48.87 -12.21
C CYS A 23 -74.99 48.66 -13.62
N LEU A 24 -76.33 48.65 -13.70
CA LEU A 24 -77.19 49.26 -14.73
C LEU A 24 -77.07 48.75 -16.19
N TYR A 25 -78.17 48.24 -16.75
CA TYR A 25 -79.13 49.13 -17.40
C TYR A 25 -80.47 48.43 -17.66
N ARG A 26 -81.51 49.21 -17.37
CA ARG A 26 -82.93 49.00 -17.57
C ARG A 26 -83.26 49.48 -18.99
N CYS A 27 -83.99 48.69 -19.79
CA CYS A 27 -84.74 49.23 -20.92
C CYS A 27 -86.12 48.59 -20.97
N SER A 28 -87.08 49.45 -20.67
CA SER A 28 -88.51 49.36 -20.94
C SER A 28 -88.76 49.19 -22.45
N PHE A 29 -89.83 48.48 -22.86
CA PHE A 29 -90.96 49.09 -23.57
C PHE A 29 -92.09 48.09 -23.92
N SER A 30 -93.30 48.66 -23.93
CA SER A 30 -94.65 48.26 -24.34
C SER A 30 -94.90 46.92 -25.04
N PHE A 31 -95.93 46.14 -24.63
CA PHE A 31 -97.37 46.34 -24.90
C PHE A 31 -97.68 46.41 -26.40
N GLU A 32 -98.29 45.36 -26.96
CA GLU A 32 -99.43 45.51 -27.88
C GLU A 32 -100.26 44.22 -27.92
N SER A 33 -101.54 44.42 -27.66
CA SER A 33 -102.65 43.47 -27.65
C SER A 33 -102.96 42.98 -29.06
N HIS A 34 -103.45 41.74 -29.25
CA HIS A 34 -104.64 41.53 -30.10
C HIS A 34 -105.38 40.20 -29.83
N ARG A 35 -106.69 40.31 -29.99
CA ARG A 35 -107.79 39.50 -29.48
C ARG A 35 -108.25 38.41 -30.46
N ARG A 36 -108.69 37.27 -29.88
CA ARG A 36 -109.83 36.38 -30.27
C ARG A 36 -109.70 35.56 -31.58
N PRO A 37 -110.49 34.49 -31.84
CA PRO A 37 -111.64 33.93 -31.08
C PRO A 37 -111.64 32.39 -30.83
N LEU A 38 -112.45 31.96 -29.84
CA LEU A 38 -113.04 30.61 -29.64
C LEU A 38 -113.96 30.21 -30.83
N PRO A 39 -114.28 28.92 -31.13
CA PRO A 39 -115.18 28.04 -30.33
C PRO A 39 -114.96 26.50 -30.58
N PRO A 40 -115.93 25.57 -30.31
CA PRO A 40 -116.78 25.33 -29.14
C PRO A 40 -116.66 23.90 -28.53
N CYS A 41 -117.07 23.83 -27.26
CA CYS A 41 -117.82 22.77 -26.56
C CYS A 41 -117.83 21.30 -27.05
N ALA A 42 -117.43 20.40 -26.15
CA ALA A 42 -118.18 19.16 -25.90
C ALA A 42 -118.17 18.84 -24.40
N CYS A 43 -119.38 18.77 -23.83
CA CYS A 43 -119.65 18.52 -22.42
C CYS A 43 -119.65 17.03 -22.07
N THR A 44 -119.61 16.77 -20.76
CA THR A 44 -120.26 15.70 -19.95
C THR A 44 -119.27 14.85 -19.11
N PRO A 45 -119.69 14.27 -17.97
CA PRO A 45 -119.81 15.00 -16.70
C PRO A 45 -119.29 14.23 -15.46
N ASN A 46 -119.03 14.99 -14.39
CA ASN A 46 -119.08 14.63 -12.96
C ASN A 46 -118.24 13.45 -12.44
N CYS A 47 -117.24 13.79 -11.61
CA CYS A 47 -117.14 13.32 -10.22
C CYS A 47 -116.14 14.18 -9.42
N PHE A 48 -116.68 15.10 -8.60
CA PHE A 48 -116.15 15.67 -7.36
C PHE A 48 -114.61 15.83 -7.20
N PHE A 49 -114.11 17.03 -7.50
CA PHE A 49 -112.85 17.54 -6.97
C PHE A 49 -113.13 18.46 -5.76
N SER A 50 -112.53 18.13 -4.62
CA SER A 50 -112.40 19.04 -3.49
C SER A 50 -111.42 20.16 -3.87
N PRO A 51 -111.68 21.44 -3.57
CA PRO A 51 -110.75 22.51 -3.91
C PRO A 51 -109.48 22.40 -3.05
N PRO A 52 -108.27 22.38 -3.63
CA PRO A 52 -107.06 22.56 -2.85
C PRO A 52 -106.99 24.00 -2.35
N SER A 53 -106.63 24.18 -1.08
CA SER A 53 -106.50 25.48 -0.44
C SER A 53 -105.46 26.38 -1.14
N PRO A 54 -105.67 27.71 -1.17
CA PRO A 54 -104.82 28.67 -1.89
C PRO A 54 -103.36 28.68 -1.40
N ALA A 55 -103.11 28.28 -0.15
CA ALA A 55 -101.76 28.19 0.44
C ALA A 55 -100.86 27.15 -0.25
N MET A 56 -101.42 26.07 -0.80
CA MET A 56 -100.63 25.02 -1.46
C MET A 56 -100.18 25.44 -2.87
N ALA A 57 -100.93 26.32 -3.53
CA ALA A 57 -100.61 26.82 -4.86
C ALA A 57 -99.46 27.85 -4.85
N TYR A 58 -99.40 28.68 -3.81
CA TYR A 58 -98.35 29.67 -3.59
C TYR A 58 -96.96 29.02 -3.39
N ASP A 59 -96.89 28.00 -2.55
CA ASP A 59 -95.64 27.29 -2.24
C ASP A 59 -95.09 26.48 -3.43
N GLU A 60 -95.98 25.97 -4.28
CA GLU A 60 -95.59 25.22 -5.48
C GLU A 60 -95.00 26.16 -6.55
N LEU A 61 -95.59 27.35 -6.71
CA LEU A 61 -95.11 28.38 -7.63
C LEU A 61 -93.77 28.97 -7.16
N LEU A 62 -93.60 29.23 -5.86
CA LEU A 62 -92.32 29.66 -5.29
C LEU A 62 -91.22 28.60 -5.46
N LYS A 63 -91.53 27.31 -5.32
CA LYS A 63 -90.55 26.22 -5.56
C LYS A 63 -90.12 26.14 -7.01
N ILE A 64 -91.04 26.37 -7.95
CA ILE A 64 -90.73 26.41 -9.38
C ILE A 64 -89.84 27.62 -9.68
N LEU A 65 -90.21 28.82 -9.22
CA LEU A 65 -89.41 30.03 -9.44
C LEU A 65 -88.00 29.97 -8.81
N ARG A 66 -87.87 29.33 -7.63
CA ARG A 66 -86.56 29.13 -6.97
C ARG A 66 -85.65 28.15 -7.71
N LYS A 67 -86.21 27.20 -8.47
CA LYS A 67 -85.41 26.27 -9.29
C LYS A 67 -84.78 26.95 -10.51
N TYR A 68 -85.35 28.06 -10.97
CA TYR A 68 -84.91 28.77 -12.18
C TYR A 68 -84.25 30.13 -11.88
N ASP A 69 -83.94 30.41 -10.61
CA ASP A 69 -83.17 31.57 -10.16
C ASP A 69 -83.75 32.93 -10.57
N ILE A 70 -85.08 33.02 -10.68
CA ILE A 70 -85.80 34.26 -10.97
C ILE A 70 -86.08 34.98 -9.64
N SER A 71 -85.41 36.11 -9.41
CA SER A 71 -85.59 36.92 -8.20
C SER A 71 -86.83 37.81 -8.31
N LEU A 72 -87.99 37.30 -7.86
CA LEU A 72 -89.17 38.13 -7.62
C LEU A 72 -89.31 38.50 -6.14
N ASP A 73 -89.80 39.72 -5.87
CA ASP A 73 -90.06 40.21 -4.52
C ASP A 73 -91.22 39.41 -3.88
N PRO A 74 -90.96 38.64 -2.80
CA PRO A 74 -91.96 37.77 -2.18
C PRO A 74 -93.21 38.50 -1.67
N HIS A 75 -93.08 39.79 -1.31
CA HIS A 75 -94.19 40.56 -0.77
C HIS A 75 -95.20 41.01 -1.84
N ALA A 76 -94.76 41.25 -3.07
CA ALA A 76 -95.66 41.58 -4.18
C ALA A 76 -96.49 40.36 -4.60
N LEU A 77 -95.88 39.17 -4.57
CA LEU A 77 -96.54 37.90 -4.88
C LEU A 77 -97.61 37.54 -3.84
N ALA A 78 -97.33 37.77 -2.55
CA ALA A 78 -98.32 37.57 -1.48
C ALA A 78 -99.58 38.46 -1.67
N SER A 79 -99.41 39.72 -2.07
CA SER A 79 -100.54 40.65 -2.29
C SER A 79 -101.46 40.29 -3.45
N VAL A 80 -100.99 39.47 -4.41
CA VAL A 80 -101.79 39.00 -5.56
C VAL A 80 -102.54 37.70 -5.22
N PHE A 81 -102.05 36.94 -4.25
CA PHE A 81 -102.73 35.74 -3.72
C PHE A 81 -103.72 36.04 -2.59
N ASP A 82 -103.77 37.29 -2.09
CA ASP A 82 -104.84 37.75 -1.20
C ASP A 82 -106.20 37.87 -1.94
N ASP A 83 -106.20 37.92 -3.28
CA ASP A 83 -107.40 37.90 -4.13
C ASP A 83 -107.64 36.47 -4.66
N ASP A 84 -108.53 35.72 -4.00
CA ASP A 84 -108.71 34.27 -4.18
C ASP A 84 -108.99 33.84 -5.65
N GLU A 85 -109.70 34.66 -6.43
CA GLU A 85 -110.00 34.35 -7.84
C GLU A 85 -108.79 34.55 -8.76
N GLN A 86 -107.96 35.56 -8.51
CA GLN A 86 -106.76 35.82 -9.32
C GLN A 86 -105.62 34.89 -8.94
N GLY A 87 -105.52 34.50 -7.67
CA GLY A 87 -104.55 33.52 -7.18
C GLY A 87 -104.75 32.14 -7.81
N ILE A 88 -105.99 31.68 -7.96
CA ILE A 88 -106.29 30.39 -8.60
C ILE A 88 -105.97 30.43 -10.10
N LEU A 89 -106.36 31.50 -10.80
CA LEU A 89 -106.06 31.66 -12.23
C LEU A 89 -104.55 31.79 -12.50
N LEU A 90 -103.81 32.50 -11.65
CA LEU A 90 -102.35 32.61 -11.76
C LEU A 90 -101.67 31.26 -11.47
N ALA A 91 -102.18 30.48 -10.53
CA ALA A 91 -101.66 29.15 -10.23
C ALA A 91 -101.95 28.15 -11.37
N GLU A 92 -103.14 28.16 -11.96
CA GLU A 92 -103.45 27.34 -13.14
C GLU A 92 -102.66 27.79 -14.37
N TRP A 93 -102.48 29.09 -14.58
CA TRP A 93 -101.61 29.63 -15.62
C TRP A 93 -100.14 29.19 -15.40
N ALA A 94 -99.64 29.30 -14.17
CA ALA A 94 -98.27 28.91 -13.86
C ALA A 94 -98.06 27.40 -13.99
N LYS A 95 -99.02 26.57 -13.59
CA LYS A 95 -98.96 25.12 -13.80
C LYS A 95 -99.00 24.73 -15.28
N SER A 96 -99.72 25.50 -16.10
CA SER A 96 -99.81 25.23 -17.55
C SER A 96 -98.63 25.81 -18.35
N HIS A 97 -98.00 26.90 -17.91
CA HIS A 97 -97.00 27.64 -18.70
C HIS A 97 -95.57 27.63 -18.11
N LEU A 98 -95.36 27.27 -16.83
CA LEU A 98 -94.03 27.10 -16.19
C LEU A 98 -93.69 25.61 -15.97
N THR A 99 -93.86 24.77 -16.99
CA THR A 99 -93.40 23.38 -16.98
C THR A 99 -92.01 23.25 -17.62
N ALA A 100 -91.29 22.16 -17.32
CA ALA A 100 -89.92 21.94 -17.82
C ALA A 100 -89.79 21.94 -19.36
N ASN A 101 -90.91 21.81 -20.08
CA ASN A 101 -90.96 21.81 -21.54
C ASN A 101 -91.17 23.21 -22.14
N THR A 102 -91.54 24.21 -21.34
CA THR A 102 -91.80 25.60 -21.79
C THR A 102 -90.78 26.61 -21.28
N LEU A 103 -89.84 26.18 -20.43
CA LEU A 103 -88.77 27.01 -19.87
C LEU A 103 -87.43 26.66 -20.52
N LEU A 104 -86.86 27.59 -21.27
CA LEU A 104 -85.50 27.43 -21.82
C LEU A 104 -84.48 27.39 -20.69
N THR A 105 -83.63 26.37 -20.69
CA THR A 105 -82.45 26.32 -19.82
C THR A 105 -81.43 27.41 -20.24
N LYS A 106 -80.50 27.76 -19.35
CA LYS A 106 -79.53 28.85 -19.62
C LYS A 106 -78.67 28.60 -20.86
N ASP A 107 -78.35 27.34 -21.14
CA ASP A 107 -77.58 26.94 -22.32
C ASP A 107 -78.44 26.96 -23.60
N GLU A 108 -79.72 26.61 -23.50
CA GLU A 108 -80.69 26.73 -24.59
C GLU A 108 -81.03 28.19 -24.90
N LEU A 109 -81.14 29.05 -23.89
CA LEU A 109 -81.32 30.50 -24.04
C LEU A 109 -80.10 31.11 -24.73
N ASN A 110 -78.88 30.74 -24.33
CA ASN A 110 -77.67 31.19 -25.01
C ASN A 110 -77.64 30.71 -26.47
N SER A 111 -78.05 29.46 -26.72
CA SER A 111 -78.14 28.91 -28.07
C SER A 111 -79.19 29.64 -28.92
N TYR A 112 -80.36 29.96 -28.35
CA TYR A 112 -81.41 30.73 -29.01
C TYR A 112 -80.97 32.16 -29.31
N LEU A 113 -80.32 32.85 -28.36
CA LEU A 113 -79.76 34.19 -28.55
C LEU A 113 -78.67 34.21 -29.63
N VAL A 114 -77.86 33.15 -29.74
CA VAL A 114 -76.88 32.99 -30.83
C VAL A 114 -77.59 32.80 -32.17
N ILE A 115 -78.69 32.05 -32.22
CA ILE A 115 -79.47 31.80 -33.44
C ILE A 115 -80.25 33.06 -33.89
N GLU A 116 -80.81 33.83 -32.95
CA GLU A 116 -81.47 35.12 -33.18
C GLU A 116 -80.47 36.18 -33.66
N ARG A 117 -79.29 36.27 -33.03
CA ARG A 117 -78.22 37.18 -33.45
C ARG A 117 -77.67 36.87 -34.84
N ASN A 118 -77.78 35.60 -35.27
CA ASN A 118 -77.39 35.16 -36.59
C ASN A 118 -78.51 35.31 -37.64
N GLY A 119 -79.68 35.86 -37.29
CA GLY A 119 -80.82 36.05 -38.19
C GLY A 119 -81.48 34.75 -38.66
N LYS A 120 -81.06 33.60 -38.10
CA LYS A 120 -81.52 32.26 -38.49
C LYS A 120 -82.74 31.80 -37.69
N ALA A 121 -83.13 32.52 -36.64
CA ALA A 121 -84.33 32.22 -35.87
C ALA A 121 -85.59 32.38 -36.73
N ASP A 122 -85.68 33.46 -37.52
CA ASP A 122 -86.79 33.70 -38.45
C ASP A 122 -86.76 32.72 -39.63
N GLU A 123 -85.57 32.35 -40.12
CA GLU A 123 -85.41 31.29 -41.13
C GLU A 123 -85.82 29.91 -40.59
N LEU A 124 -85.53 29.59 -39.33
CA LEU A 124 -85.91 28.34 -38.67
C LEU A 124 -87.40 28.30 -38.32
N ALA A 125 -88.02 29.41 -37.95
CA ALA A 125 -89.47 29.49 -37.76
C ALA A 125 -90.22 29.37 -39.10
N ALA A 126 -89.67 29.94 -40.18
CA ALA A 126 -90.21 29.81 -41.53
C ALA A 126 -89.91 28.44 -42.18
N SER A 127 -88.82 27.77 -41.76
CA SER A 127 -88.44 26.42 -42.22
C SER A 127 -88.83 25.29 -41.25
N ALA A 128 -89.52 25.61 -40.15
CA ALA A 128 -90.17 24.67 -39.25
C ALA A 128 -91.42 24.06 -39.91
N ASN A 129 -91.22 23.43 -41.06
CA ASN A 129 -92.02 22.29 -41.46
C ASN A 129 -91.73 21.18 -40.45
N LEU A 130 -92.53 21.13 -39.38
CA LEU A 130 -92.61 20.01 -38.42
C LEU A 130 -92.99 18.68 -39.09
N SER A 131 -93.24 18.69 -40.40
CA SER A 131 -93.40 17.54 -41.28
C SER A 131 -92.10 17.02 -41.91
N THR A 132 -90.98 17.74 -41.76
CA THR A 132 -89.64 17.35 -42.27
C THR A 132 -88.63 16.99 -41.18
N THR A 133 -89.04 16.96 -39.91
CA THR A 133 -88.41 16.05 -38.95
C THR A 133 -88.86 14.64 -39.35
N GLN A 134 -88.13 14.03 -40.28
CA GLN A 134 -88.22 12.62 -40.57
C GLN A 134 -88.04 11.90 -39.23
N ALA A 135 -89.09 11.21 -38.77
CA ALA A 135 -89.03 10.42 -37.56
C ALA A 135 -87.79 9.53 -37.67
N LEU A 136 -86.87 9.66 -36.70
CA LEU A 136 -85.66 8.85 -36.64
C LEU A 136 -86.09 7.42 -36.94
N THR A 137 -85.55 6.85 -38.01
CA THR A 137 -85.99 5.52 -38.39
C THR A 137 -85.63 4.57 -37.25
N ASP A 138 -86.49 3.59 -36.96
CA ASP A 138 -86.22 2.60 -35.91
C ASP A 138 -84.84 1.91 -36.10
N GLN A 139 -84.30 1.95 -37.33
CA GLN A 139 -82.96 1.48 -37.65
C GLN A 139 -81.86 2.44 -37.17
N GLU A 140 -81.98 3.75 -37.40
CA GLU A 140 -81.03 4.75 -36.88
C GLU A 140 -81.00 4.78 -35.35
N LEU A 141 -82.15 4.57 -34.69
CA LEU A 141 -82.22 4.41 -33.24
C LEU A 141 -81.46 3.17 -32.77
N LYS A 142 -81.62 2.03 -33.46
CA LYS A 142 -80.89 0.79 -33.15
C LYS A 142 -79.40 0.95 -33.38
N ASP A 143 -78.99 1.56 -34.48
CA ASP A 143 -77.57 1.78 -34.81
C ASP A 143 -76.92 2.72 -33.77
N ALA A 144 -77.62 3.77 -33.33
CA ALA A 144 -77.14 4.67 -32.26
C ALA A 144 -77.06 3.96 -30.89
N ILE A 145 -78.00 3.07 -30.58
CA ILE A 145 -77.97 2.25 -29.35
C ILE A 145 -76.79 1.27 -29.42
N ASP A 146 -76.56 0.64 -30.56
CA ASP A 146 -75.45 -0.29 -30.76
C ASP A 146 -74.10 0.42 -30.68
N ASP A 147 -73.97 1.63 -31.24
CA ASP A 147 -72.76 2.44 -31.12
C ASP A 147 -72.54 2.97 -29.70
N LEU A 148 -73.59 3.35 -28.98
CA LEU A 148 -73.51 3.70 -27.57
C LEU A 148 -73.08 2.50 -26.72
N ASN A 149 -73.62 1.31 -27.00
CA ASN A 149 -73.24 0.07 -26.32
C ASN A 149 -71.79 -0.29 -26.61
N ARG A 150 -71.33 -0.20 -27.87
CA ARG A 150 -69.92 -0.38 -28.24
C ARG A 150 -69.00 0.61 -27.52
N SER A 151 -69.40 1.88 -27.43
CA SER A 151 -68.65 2.91 -26.70
C SER A 151 -68.62 2.64 -25.20
N THR A 152 -69.75 2.25 -24.62
CA THR A 152 -69.86 1.90 -23.20
C THR A 152 -69.01 0.67 -22.86
N GLU A 153 -69.01 -0.35 -23.72
CA GLU A 153 -68.12 -1.51 -23.58
C GLU A 153 -66.64 -1.12 -23.72
N ALA A 154 -66.30 -0.21 -24.64
CA ALA A 154 -64.93 0.28 -24.79
C ALA A 154 -64.46 1.05 -23.55
N ILE A 155 -65.32 1.91 -23.00
CA ILE A 155 -65.05 2.67 -21.75
C ILE A 155 -64.92 1.71 -20.56
N ASN A 156 -65.77 0.68 -20.46
CA ASN A 156 -65.67 -0.33 -19.41
C ASN A 156 -64.35 -1.10 -19.52
N LYS A 157 -63.97 -1.54 -20.73
CA LYS A 157 -62.66 -2.18 -20.97
C LYS A 157 -61.50 -1.27 -20.56
N GLN A 158 -61.56 0.02 -20.93
CA GLN A 158 -60.53 1.00 -20.51
C GLN A 158 -60.49 1.17 -19.00
N THR A 159 -61.64 1.28 -18.34
CA THR A 159 -61.74 1.41 -16.88
C THR A 159 -61.18 0.17 -16.17
N ASP A 160 -61.47 -1.03 -16.68
CA ASP A 160 -60.92 -2.27 -16.15
C ASP A 160 -59.41 -2.36 -16.37
N THR A 161 -58.89 -1.92 -17.52
CA THR A 161 -57.44 -1.85 -17.73
C THR A 161 -56.76 -0.85 -16.80
N LEU A 162 -57.38 0.29 -16.52
CA LEU A 162 -56.86 1.29 -15.58
C LEU A 162 -56.88 0.77 -14.15
N ARG A 163 -57.93 0.03 -13.75
CA ARG A 163 -57.97 -0.65 -12.44
C ARG A 163 -56.86 -1.69 -12.31
N GLN A 164 -56.62 -2.49 -13.35
CA GLN A 164 -55.50 -3.44 -13.36
C GLN A 164 -54.15 -2.74 -13.28
N GLN A 165 -53.97 -1.60 -13.96
CA GLN A 165 -52.76 -0.78 -13.87
C GLN A 165 -52.59 -0.17 -12.48
N GLN A 166 -53.66 0.34 -11.86
CA GLN A 166 -53.65 0.87 -10.50
C GLN A 166 -53.27 -0.21 -9.48
N ASP A 167 -53.83 -1.41 -9.61
CA ASP A 167 -53.50 -2.56 -8.77
C ASP A 167 -52.05 -3.03 -8.98
N ALA A 168 -51.55 -3.00 -10.21
CA ALA A 168 -50.16 -3.32 -10.51
C ALA A 168 -49.20 -2.29 -9.89
N LEU A 169 -49.53 -0.99 -9.98
CA LEU A 169 -48.74 0.09 -9.39
C LEU A 169 -48.76 0.06 -7.87
N SER A 170 -49.90 -0.19 -7.24
CA SER A 170 -50.00 -0.32 -5.79
C SER A 170 -49.19 -1.52 -5.26
N ARG A 171 -49.19 -2.65 -5.99
CA ARG A 171 -48.31 -3.79 -5.72
C ARG A 171 -46.84 -3.42 -5.88
N LEU A 172 -46.46 -2.69 -6.93
CA LEU A 172 -45.08 -2.26 -7.12
C LEU A 172 -44.62 -1.29 -6.02
N LEU A 173 -45.45 -0.34 -5.61
CA LEU A 173 -45.13 0.60 -4.53
C LEU A 173 -44.96 -0.11 -3.19
N THR A 174 -45.86 -1.04 -2.84
CA THR A 174 -45.73 -1.82 -1.60
C THR A 174 -44.50 -2.73 -1.61
N VAL A 175 -44.19 -3.34 -2.76
CA VAL A 175 -42.98 -4.15 -2.95
C VAL A 175 -41.72 -3.28 -2.90
N SER A 176 -41.73 -2.10 -3.52
CA SER A 176 -40.63 -1.13 -3.47
C SER A 176 -40.38 -0.61 -2.06
N GLY A 177 -41.43 -0.34 -1.28
CA GLY A 177 -41.32 0.03 0.14
C GLY A 177 -40.61 -1.07 0.95
N LYS A 178 -41.06 -2.32 0.81
CA LYS A 178 -40.44 -3.48 1.48
C LYS A 178 -38.97 -3.68 1.08
N PHE A 179 -38.62 -3.47 -0.20
CA PHE A 179 -37.23 -3.52 -0.65
C PHE A 179 -36.40 -2.34 -0.13
N GLY A 180 -37.00 -1.16 0.03
CA GLY A 180 -36.38 0.00 0.65
C GLY A 180 -36.03 -0.26 2.12
N ASP A 181 -36.98 -0.79 2.89
CA ASP A 181 -36.79 -1.15 4.30
C ASP A 181 -35.77 -2.28 4.46
N ALA A 182 -35.84 -3.32 3.62
CA ALA A 182 -34.84 -4.39 3.65
C ALA A 182 -33.43 -3.88 3.28
N ARG A 183 -33.33 -2.88 2.39
CA ARG A 183 -32.06 -2.27 1.99
C ARG A 183 -31.50 -1.38 3.09
N SER A 184 -32.31 -0.55 3.74
CA SER A 184 -31.88 0.29 4.86
C SER A 184 -31.45 -0.57 6.06
N ASP A 185 -32.17 -1.65 6.36
CA ASP A 185 -31.79 -2.62 7.39
C ASP A 185 -30.45 -3.32 7.09
N LEU A 186 -30.18 -3.66 5.83
CA LEU A 186 -28.89 -4.23 5.43
C LEU A 186 -27.77 -3.19 5.54
N GLU A 187 -28.02 -1.94 5.21
CA GLU A 187 -27.05 -0.85 5.31
C GLU A 187 -26.70 -0.51 6.76
N THR A 188 -27.69 -0.45 7.65
CA THR A 188 -27.46 -0.26 9.09
C THR A 188 -26.67 -1.42 9.69
N LYS A 189 -26.99 -2.67 9.34
CA LYS A 189 -26.20 -3.85 9.76
C LYS A 189 -24.75 -3.80 9.26
N ARG A 190 -24.53 -3.36 8.02
CA ARG A 190 -23.18 -3.19 7.47
C ARG A 190 -22.41 -2.09 8.18
N LEU A 191 -23.04 -0.95 8.46
CA LEU A 191 -22.43 0.15 9.19
C LEU A 191 -22.09 -0.25 10.62
N TYR A 192 -23.00 -0.95 11.30
CA TYR A 192 -22.76 -1.47 12.64
C TYR A 192 -21.56 -2.42 12.66
N LYS A 193 -21.53 -3.39 11.74
CA LYS A 193 -20.41 -4.32 11.61
C LYS A 193 -19.09 -3.59 11.32
N TRP A 194 -19.11 -2.63 10.41
CA TRP A 194 -17.92 -1.85 10.09
C TRP A 194 -17.43 -1.04 11.29
N ASP A 195 -18.33 -0.45 12.08
CA ASP A 195 -17.94 0.30 13.28
C ASP A 195 -17.43 -0.61 14.41
N THR A 196 -17.96 -1.83 14.56
CA THR A 196 -17.40 -2.82 15.49
C THR A 196 -16.03 -3.30 15.04
N ASP A 197 -15.85 -3.60 13.75
CA ASP A 197 -14.56 -4.03 13.19
C ASP A 197 -13.52 -2.91 13.32
N ARG A 198 -13.92 -1.66 13.08
CA ARG A 198 -13.08 -0.47 13.28
C ARG A 198 -12.65 -0.29 14.74
N LYS A 199 -13.58 -0.45 15.69
CA LYS A 199 -13.27 -0.38 17.13
C LYS A 199 -12.32 -1.50 17.53
N ALA A 200 -12.57 -2.73 17.08
CA ALA A 200 -11.70 -3.87 17.35
C ALA A 200 -10.28 -3.67 16.79
N LEU A 201 -10.18 -3.14 15.56
CA LEU A 201 -8.89 -2.80 14.96
C LEU A 201 -8.18 -1.70 15.75
N ASN A 202 -8.88 -0.63 16.15
CA ASN A 202 -8.29 0.43 16.97
C ASN A 202 -7.76 -0.10 18.30
N THR A 203 -8.52 -0.95 18.99
CA THR A 203 -8.04 -1.58 20.24
C THR A 203 -6.82 -2.46 20.00
N ALA A 204 -6.75 -3.18 18.88
CA ALA A 204 -5.58 -3.99 18.54
C ALA A 204 -4.35 -3.12 18.24
N VAL A 205 -4.53 -1.98 17.56
CA VAL A 205 -3.46 -0.99 17.31
C VAL A 205 -2.96 -0.39 18.62
N GLU A 206 -3.85 0.00 19.54
CA GLU A 206 -3.46 0.53 20.86
C GLU A 206 -2.71 -0.50 21.71
N LEU A 207 -3.12 -1.76 21.69
CA LEU A 207 -2.41 -2.83 22.39
C LEU A 207 -1.03 -3.08 21.79
N LEU A 208 -0.92 -3.09 20.46
CA LEU A 208 0.36 -3.28 19.77
C LEU A 208 1.28 -2.07 20.01
N SER A 209 0.77 -0.84 20.01
CA SER A 209 1.57 0.35 20.29
C SER A 209 2.11 0.33 21.72
N GLN A 210 1.28 -0.03 22.71
CA GLN A 210 1.72 -0.19 24.10
C GLN A 210 2.78 -1.29 24.25
N SER A 211 2.64 -2.40 23.53
CA SER A 211 3.64 -3.47 23.50
C SER A 211 4.97 -3.00 22.90
N ILE A 212 4.92 -2.24 21.80
CA ILE A 212 6.13 -1.66 21.20
C ILE A 212 6.78 -0.64 22.15
N ASP A 213 6.00 0.22 22.82
CA ASP A 213 6.52 1.17 23.82
C ASP A 213 7.21 0.46 25.00
N TYR A 214 6.63 -0.66 25.46
CA TYR A 214 7.26 -1.51 26.47
C TYR A 214 8.60 -2.07 25.98
N HIS A 215 8.64 -2.65 24.78
CA HIS A 215 9.87 -3.18 24.20
C HIS A 215 10.92 -2.09 23.92
N ILE A 216 10.51 -0.89 23.51
CA ILE A 216 11.40 0.26 23.38
C ILE A 216 12.01 0.61 24.75
N SER A 217 11.19 0.66 25.79
CA SER A 217 11.65 0.98 27.15
C SER A 217 12.62 -0.08 27.69
N GLU A 218 12.32 -1.36 27.43
CA GLU A 218 13.19 -2.49 27.76
C GLU A 218 14.53 -2.42 27.03
N LEU A 219 14.52 -2.21 25.71
CA LEU A 219 15.74 -2.05 24.90
C LEU A 219 16.54 -0.81 25.31
N GLU A 220 15.87 0.28 25.70
CA GLU A 220 16.53 1.50 26.17
C GLU A 220 17.22 1.26 27.51
N GLN A 221 16.61 0.49 28.41
CA GLN A 221 17.24 0.09 29.68
C GLN A 221 18.42 -0.87 29.44
N GLN A 222 18.26 -1.84 28.53
CA GLN A 222 19.31 -2.77 28.14
C GLN A 222 20.49 -2.09 27.46
N THR A 223 20.30 -0.93 26.80
CA THR A 223 21.40 -0.22 26.12
C THR A 223 22.20 0.70 27.05
N LYS A 224 21.60 1.18 28.15
CA LYS A 224 22.26 2.14 29.08
C LYS A 224 23.34 1.51 29.98
N ASN A 225 23.16 0.27 30.40
CA ASN A 225 24.06 -0.39 31.37
C ASN A 225 25.27 -1.16 30.80
N PRO A 226 25.23 -1.81 29.63
CA PRO A 226 26.27 -2.76 29.23
C PRO A 226 27.52 -2.08 28.67
N ALA A 227 27.45 -0.80 28.30
CA ALA A 227 28.63 -0.05 27.87
C ALA A 227 29.67 0.10 28.99
N GLY A 228 29.21 0.30 30.24
CA GLY A 228 30.08 0.39 31.41
C GLY A 228 30.64 -0.98 31.84
N ASP A 229 29.88 -2.04 31.64
CA ASP A 229 30.30 -3.41 31.99
C ASP A 229 31.33 -3.96 31.00
N ALA A 230 31.10 -3.74 29.69
CA ALA A 230 32.06 -4.07 28.64
C ALA A 230 33.38 -3.31 28.83
N GLY A 231 33.32 -2.02 29.21
CA GLY A 231 34.52 -1.24 29.53
C GLY A 231 35.34 -1.85 30.68
N LYS A 232 34.70 -2.19 31.79
CA LYS A 232 35.37 -2.83 32.94
C LYS A 232 36.03 -4.16 32.58
N LEU A 233 35.37 -4.98 31.77
CA LEU A 233 35.91 -6.27 31.33
C LEU A 233 37.15 -6.06 30.45
N VAL A 234 37.12 -5.08 29.55
CA VAL A 234 38.27 -4.71 28.70
C VAL A 234 39.43 -4.17 29.53
N ASP A 235 39.16 -3.32 30.50
CA ASP A 235 40.16 -2.80 31.43
C ASP A 235 40.81 -3.92 32.24
N GLU A 236 40.02 -4.90 32.68
CA GLU A 236 40.52 -6.06 33.40
C GLU A 236 41.42 -6.93 32.52
N ILE A 237 41.03 -7.19 31.26
CA ILE A 237 41.87 -7.88 30.27
C ILE A 237 43.20 -7.15 30.08
N PHE A 238 43.18 -5.85 29.79
CA PHE A 238 44.41 -5.09 29.60
C PHE A 238 45.28 -5.02 30.86
N ARG A 239 44.69 -5.06 32.05
CA ARG A 239 45.45 -5.18 33.30
C ARG A 239 46.21 -6.51 33.37
N TYR A 240 45.62 -7.62 32.92
CA TYR A 240 46.32 -8.90 32.83
C TYR A 240 47.42 -8.89 31.77
N ASP A 241 47.17 -8.26 30.62
CA ASP A 241 48.18 -8.11 29.56
C ASP A 241 49.39 -7.30 30.04
N ASN A 242 49.13 -6.19 30.74
CA ASN A 242 50.20 -5.38 31.32
C ASN A 242 51.03 -6.14 32.35
N LYS A 243 50.42 -7.04 33.13
CA LYS A 243 51.17 -7.94 34.04
C LYS A 243 52.05 -8.94 33.29
N LEU A 244 51.58 -9.45 32.14
CA LEU A 244 52.40 -10.31 31.29
C LEU A 244 53.55 -9.51 30.68
N LEU A 245 53.29 -8.33 30.13
CA LEU A 245 54.31 -7.45 29.56
C LEU A 245 55.40 -7.05 30.57
N THR A 246 55.04 -6.75 31.82
CA THR A 246 56.05 -6.48 32.87
C THR A 246 56.88 -7.71 33.21
N SER A 247 56.30 -8.92 33.15
CA SER A 247 57.05 -10.16 33.31
C SER A 247 58.00 -10.43 32.14
N LEU A 248 57.58 -10.13 30.90
CA LEU A 248 58.46 -10.23 29.72
C LEU A 248 59.58 -9.21 29.78
N GLN A 249 59.30 -7.97 30.24
CA GLN A 249 60.32 -6.95 30.44
C GLN A 249 61.37 -7.41 31.44
N LYS A 250 60.95 -8.02 32.56
CA LYS A 250 61.86 -8.59 33.55
C LYS A 250 62.72 -9.70 32.95
N LEU A 251 62.13 -10.60 32.17
CA LEU A 251 62.86 -11.65 31.47
C LEU A 251 63.89 -11.06 30.48
N GLY A 252 63.51 -9.99 29.76
CA GLY A 252 64.41 -9.26 28.88
C GLY A 252 65.63 -8.68 29.62
N TRP A 253 65.43 -8.14 30.83
CA TRP A 253 66.55 -7.65 31.67
C TRP A 253 67.45 -8.80 32.16
N GLU A 254 66.88 -9.96 32.44
CA GLU A 254 67.64 -11.17 32.80
C GLU A 254 68.45 -11.73 31.63
N LEU A 255 68.07 -11.42 30.39
CA LEU A 255 68.76 -11.84 29.16
C LEU A 255 69.85 -10.87 28.69
N ASP A 256 69.66 -9.57 28.92
CA ASP A 256 70.59 -8.50 28.52
C ASP A 256 71.78 -8.36 29.48
N ALA A 257 71.66 -8.89 30.70
CA ALA A 257 72.78 -8.98 31.62
C ALA A 257 73.81 -10.00 31.11
N GLU A 258 74.88 -9.53 30.47
CA GLU A 258 76.08 -10.33 30.21
C GLU A 258 76.55 -10.96 31.54
N ASP A 259 76.82 -12.27 31.50
CA ASP A 259 77.24 -12.99 32.71
C ASP A 259 78.59 -12.40 33.19
N PRO A 260 78.63 -11.71 34.34
CA PRO A 260 79.85 -11.06 34.82
C PRO A 260 80.96 -12.10 35.07
N GLU A 261 80.60 -13.35 35.34
CA GLU A 261 81.56 -14.43 35.52
C GLU A 261 82.27 -14.79 34.21
N GLU A 262 81.58 -14.74 33.06
CA GLU A 262 82.18 -15.06 31.76
C GLU A 262 83.19 -13.99 31.34
N THR A 263 82.85 -12.71 31.48
CA THR A 263 83.76 -11.60 31.15
C THR A 263 85.00 -11.59 32.05
N GLU A 264 84.82 -11.85 33.35
CA GLU A 264 85.92 -11.96 34.31
C GLU A 264 86.81 -13.19 34.02
N SER A 265 86.21 -14.32 33.64
CA SER A 265 86.95 -15.54 33.31
C SER A 265 87.81 -15.41 32.05
N VAL A 266 87.36 -14.69 31.01
CA VAL A 266 88.16 -14.37 29.82
C VAL A 266 89.33 -13.44 30.19
N GLY A 267 89.09 -12.45 31.05
CA GLY A 267 90.14 -11.58 31.58
C GLY A 267 91.22 -12.35 32.34
N LYS A 268 90.80 -13.20 33.28
CA LYS A 268 91.69 -14.09 34.07
C LYS A 268 92.50 -15.04 33.17
N LEU A 269 91.86 -15.62 32.14
CA LEU A 269 92.54 -16.52 31.19
C LEU A 269 93.65 -15.80 30.42
N ARG A 270 93.38 -14.58 29.92
CA ARG A 270 94.39 -13.76 29.22
C ARG A 270 95.55 -13.39 30.15
N GLU A 271 95.26 -13.05 31.40
CA GLU A 271 96.28 -12.72 32.41
C GLU A 271 97.18 -13.93 32.72
N ILE A 272 96.60 -15.12 32.92
CA ILE A 272 97.36 -16.35 33.18
C ILE A 272 98.22 -16.72 31.96
N CYS A 273 97.70 -16.59 30.74
CA CYS A 273 98.48 -16.84 29.52
C CYS A 273 99.64 -15.85 29.38
N ALA A 274 99.43 -14.57 29.65
CA ALA A 274 100.50 -13.57 29.65
C ALA A 274 101.59 -13.89 30.69
N ARG A 275 101.19 -14.38 31.87
CA ARG A 275 102.12 -14.82 32.92
C ARG A 275 102.89 -16.08 32.51
N LEU A 276 102.23 -17.02 31.84
CA LEU A 276 102.87 -18.22 31.31
C LEU A 276 103.88 -17.90 30.21
N ILE A 277 103.57 -16.97 29.30
CA ILE A 277 104.51 -16.46 28.28
C ILE A 277 105.74 -15.85 28.98
N LYS A 278 105.53 -15.01 29.98
CA LYS A 278 106.63 -14.42 30.74
C LYS A 278 107.55 -15.49 31.36
N TYR A 279 106.99 -16.46 32.08
CA TYR A 279 107.79 -17.51 32.74
C TYR A 279 108.46 -18.46 31.74
N THR A 280 107.83 -18.77 30.61
CA THR A 280 108.45 -19.62 29.58
C THR A 280 109.63 -18.92 28.93
N VAL A 281 109.51 -17.63 28.60
CA VAL A 281 110.62 -16.81 28.09
C VAL A 281 111.76 -16.74 29.10
N GLU A 282 111.47 -16.43 30.37
CA GLU A 282 112.47 -16.39 31.44
C GLU A 282 113.15 -17.76 31.66
N CYS A 283 112.39 -18.86 31.62
CA CYS A 283 112.91 -20.22 31.77
C CYS A 283 113.80 -20.64 30.59
N ILE A 284 113.40 -20.34 29.35
CA ILE A 284 114.20 -20.66 28.17
C ILE A 284 115.48 -19.84 28.19
N ARG A 285 115.41 -18.53 28.51
CA ARG A 285 116.60 -17.66 28.64
C ARG A 285 117.58 -18.18 29.67
N THR A 286 117.12 -18.46 30.89
CA THR A 286 117.98 -18.98 31.96
C THR A 286 118.57 -20.36 31.62
N LYS A 287 117.86 -21.23 30.92
CA LYS A 287 118.40 -22.50 30.42
C LYS A 287 119.47 -22.29 29.35
N LEU A 288 119.26 -21.32 28.46
CA LEU A 288 120.21 -20.95 27.41
C LEU A 288 121.49 -20.37 27.99
N ASP A 289 121.35 -19.43 28.94
CA ASP A 289 122.48 -18.87 29.69
C ASP A 289 123.27 -19.98 30.41
N ARG A 290 122.57 -20.93 31.05
CA ARG A 290 123.19 -22.06 31.72
C ARG A 290 123.97 -22.94 30.74
N LEU A 291 123.35 -23.33 29.63
CA LEU A 291 123.99 -24.17 28.61
C LEU A 291 125.18 -23.45 27.97
N TYR A 292 125.04 -22.16 27.67
CA TYR A 292 126.14 -21.35 27.15
C TYR A 292 127.33 -21.34 28.11
N LEU A 293 127.11 -21.08 29.40
CA LEU A 293 128.17 -21.12 30.41
C LEU A 293 128.79 -22.53 30.58
N GLU A 294 127.99 -23.60 30.58
CA GLU A 294 128.48 -24.99 30.64
C GLU A 294 129.30 -25.37 29.39
N THR A 295 128.88 -24.90 28.21
CA THR A 295 129.65 -25.10 26.96
C THR A 295 130.94 -24.30 26.95
N LEU A 296 130.95 -23.08 27.49
CA LEU A 296 132.17 -22.30 27.66
C LEU A 296 133.13 -22.97 28.65
N GLU A 297 132.65 -23.47 29.78
CA GLU A 297 133.47 -24.17 30.78
C GLU A 297 134.11 -25.43 30.18
N SER A 298 133.31 -26.29 29.53
CA SER A 298 133.81 -27.49 28.85
C SER A 298 134.74 -27.20 27.67
N TYR A 299 134.54 -26.08 26.95
CA TYR A 299 135.41 -25.66 25.86
C TYR A 299 136.74 -25.09 26.36
N VAL A 300 136.74 -24.34 27.48
CA VAL A 300 137.95 -23.85 28.16
C VAL A 300 138.79 -25.00 28.72
N GLU A 301 138.15 -26.07 29.22
CA GLU A 301 138.85 -27.28 29.69
C GLU A 301 139.51 -28.09 28.55
N GLN A 302 138.98 -28.03 27.32
CA GLN A 302 139.45 -28.82 26.17
C GLN A 302 140.40 -28.07 25.23
N SER A 303 140.34 -26.73 25.15
CA SER A 303 141.07 -25.91 24.17
C SER A 303 142.11 -24.99 24.83
N ALA A 304 143.27 -25.54 25.17
CA ALA A 304 144.37 -24.77 25.77
C ALA A 304 145.27 -24.00 24.76
N GLY A 305 144.86 -23.72 23.51
CA GLY A 305 145.87 -23.20 22.56
C GLY A 305 145.59 -22.59 21.18
N LYS A 306 144.39 -22.13 20.76
CA LYS A 306 144.27 -21.43 19.45
C LYS A 306 143.34 -20.22 19.45
N HIS A 307 143.77 -19.11 18.85
CA HIS A 307 142.97 -17.89 18.62
C HIS A 307 141.77 -18.08 17.68
N ALA A 308 141.73 -19.15 16.87
CA ALA A 308 140.55 -19.53 16.08
C ALA A 308 139.30 -19.82 16.96
N ALA A 309 139.53 -20.14 18.24
CA ALA A 309 138.51 -20.41 19.23
C ALA A 309 137.71 -19.17 19.66
N LYS A 310 138.28 -17.97 19.52
CA LYS A 310 137.63 -16.72 19.95
C LYS A 310 136.59 -16.22 18.94
N ASP A 311 136.85 -16.41 17.65
CA ASP A 311 135.94 -16.04 16.57
C ASP A 311 134.71 -16.98 16.56
N GLU A 312 134.90 -18.27 16.86
CA GLU A 312 133.80 -19.24 17.05
C GLU A 312 132.91 -18.88 18.24
N VAL A 313 133.49 -18.48 19.38
CA VAL A 313 132.73 -18.02 20.55
C VAL A 313 131.94 -16.73 20.25
N HIS A 314 132.52 -15.80 19.49
CA HIS A 314 131.82 -14.59 19.06
C HIS A 314 130.66 -14.91 18.10
N ALA A 315 130.86 -15.81 17.14
CA ALA A 315 129.78 -16.25 16.25
C ALA A 315 128.64 -16.92 17.03
N LEU A 316 128.96 -17.77 18.01
CA LEU A 316 127.97 -18.38 18.90
C LEU A 316 127.23 -17.36 19.76
N GLN A 317 127.90 -16.28 20.19
CA GLN A 317 127.26 -15.19 20.93
C GLN A 317 126.29 -14.41 20.05
N ASP A 318 126.64 -14.11 18.80
CA ASP A 318 125.74 -13.43 17.85
C ASP A 318 124.52 -14.30 17.52
N GLU A 319 124.71 -15.62 17.38
CA GLU A 319 123.63 -16.60 17.21
C GLU A 319 122.73 -16.68 18.46
N LEU A 320 123.31 -16.60 19.67
CA LEU A 320 122.59 -16.54 20.95
C LEU A 320 121.71 -15.29 21.05
N GLU A 321 122.24 -14.13 20.67
CA GLU A 321 121.52 -12.86 20.66
C GLU A 321 120.38 -12.87 19.63
N SER A 322 120.59 -13.48 18.46
CA SER A 322 119.53 -13.75 17.48
C SER A 322 118.43 -14.61 18.09
N LEU A 323 118.80 -15.71 18.74
CA LEU A 323 117.87 -16.62 19.40
C LEU A 323 117.08 -15.93 20.53
N TYR A 324 117.69 -15.00 21.27
CA TYR A 324 116.99 -14.22 22.30
C TYR A 324 115.87 -13.33 21.77
N SER A 325 116.00 -12.84 20.53
CA SER A 325 114.96 -12.06 19.87
C SER A 325 113.77 -12.92 19.42
N GLU A 326 114.01 -14.19 19.11
CA GLU A 326 113.00 -15.14 18.61
C GLU A 326 112.21 -15.85 19.73
N ILE A 327 112.80 -16.00 20.92
CA ILE A 327 112.17 -16.73 22.04
C ILE A 327 110.82 -16.13 22.44
N LEU A 328 110.68 -14.79 22.48
CA LEU A 328 109.43 -14.15 22.90
C LEU A 328 108.29 -14.38 21.88
N PRO A 329 108.45 -14.07 20.57
CA PRO A 329 107.45 -14.39 19.56
C PRO A 329 107.06 -15.88 19.53
N VAL A 330 108.04 -16.79 19.64
CA VAL A 330 107.78 -18.24 19.62
C VAL A 330 107.04 -18.70 20.87
N ALA A 331 107.42 -18.20 22.05
CA ALA A 331 106.72 -18.50 23.30
C ALA A 331 105.28 -17.97 23.28
N GLN A 332 105.08 -16.75 22.79
CA GLN A 332 103.75 -16.17 22.61
C GLN A 332 102.88 -17.04 21.70
N MET A 333 103.35 -17.37 20.49
CA MET A 333 102.62 -18.24 19.57
C MET A 333 102.33 -19.61 20.18
N SER A 334 103.29 -20.21 20.88
CA SER A 334 103.12 -21.54 21.49
C SER A 334 102.03 -21.53 22.57
N VAL A 335 102.00 -20.50 23.43
CA VAL A 335 101.01 -20.39 24.51
C VAL A 335 99.64 -20.03 23.96
N GLU A 336 99.59 -19.14 22.98
CA GLU A 336 98.34 -18.77 22.30
C GLU A 336 97.70 -19.99 21.63
N GLN A 337 98.49 -20.79 20.91
CA GLN A 337 97.98 -21.94 20.16
C GLN A 337 97.64 -23.14 21.06
N GLN A 338 98.41 -23.41 22.11
CA GLN A 338 98.19 -24.55 23.00
C GLN A 338 97.11 -24.30 24.06
N TRP A 339 96.99 -23.06 24.56
CA TRP A 339 96.20 -22.78 25.76
C TRP A 339 95.15 -21.71 25.55
N LEU A 340 95.50 -20.57 24.94
CA LEU A 340 94.57 -19.44 24.81
C LEU A 340 93.44 -19.75 23.82
N GLU A 341 93.77 -20.13 22.59
CA GLU A 341 92.78 -20.41 21.55
C GLU A 341 91.84 -21.57 21.92
N PRO A 342 92.33 -22.74 22.39
CA PRO A 342 91.44 -23.83 22.77
C PRO A 342 90.52 -23.45 23.93
N SER A 343 91.03 -22.71 24.92
CA SER A 343 90.23 -22.25 26.05
C SER A 343 89.16 -21.24 25.62
N LEU A 344 89.51 -20.28 24.75
CA LEU A 344 88.54 -19.35 24.15
C LEU A 344 87.49 -20.08 23.31
N ARG A 345 87.86 -21.11 22.55
CA ARG A 345 86.89 -21.95 21.82
C ARG A 345 85.94 -22.67 22.77
N THR A 346 86.44 -23.26 23.86
CA THR A 346 85.56 -23.91 24.87
C THR A 346 84.64 -22.92 25.57
N LEU A 347 85.12 -21.69 25.84
CA LEU A 347 84.33 -20.63 26.45
C LEU A 347 83.27 -20.10 25.47
N SER A 348 83.62 -19.95 24.19
CA SER A 348 82.65 -19.60 23.14
C SER A 348 81.60 -20.69 22.92
N ALA A 349 81.96 -21.97 23.08
CA ALA A 349 81.01 -23.08 23.00
C ALA A 349 80.03 -23.08 24.19
N LYS A 350 80.49 -22.68 25.39
CA LYS A 350 79.61 -22.43 26.55
C LYS A 350 78.70 -21.22 26.31
N ASN A 351 79.21 -20.15 25.71
CA ASN A 351 78.41 -19.01 25.27
C ASN A 351 77.39 -19.40 24.17
N GLY A 352 77.63 -20.49 23.43
CA GLY A 352 76.61 -21.09 22.57
C GLY A 352 75.39 -21.62 23.33
N HIS A 353 75.57 -22.07 24.58
CA HIS A 353 74.49 -22.52 25.45
C HIS A 353 73.70 -21.35 26.08
N THR A 354 74.37 -20.24 26.42
CA THR A 354 73.69 -19.01 26.85
C THR A 354 72.89 -18.41 25.69
N LEU A 355 73.42 -18.47 24.46
CA LEU A 355 72.70 -18.13 23.23
C LEU A 355 71.50 -19.06 22.96
N GLY A 356 71.63 -20.36 23.26
CA GLY A 356 70.50 -21.29 23.18
C GLY A 356 69.39 -20.94 24.18
N ARG A 357 69.76 -20.65 25.43
CA ARG A 357 68.81 -20.19 26.46
C ARG A 357 68.15 -18.85 26.09
N SER A 358 68.90 -17.94 25.47
CA SER A 358 68.33 -16.67 25.00
C SER A 358 67.42 -16.85 23.79
N ALA A 359 67.73 -17.77 22.88
CA ALA A 359 66.86 -18.14 21.77
C ALA A 359 65.54 -18.77 22.26
N GLU A 360 65.59 -19.67 23.24
CA GLU A 360 64.40 -20.25 23.86
C GLU A 360 63.55 -19.20 24.59
N ALA A 361 64.19 -18.29 25.32
CA ALA A 361 63.48 -17.20 26.00
C ALA A 361 62.90 -16.17 25.01
N LEU A 362 63.56 -15.91 23.89
CA LEU A 362 63.04 -15.09 22.79
C LEU A 362 61.86 -15.76 22.09
N ALA A 363 61.93 -17.08 21.86
CA ALA A 363 60.80 -17.84 21.34
C ALA A 363 59.59 -17.75 22.28
N TYR A 364 59.81 -17.91 23.59
CA TYR A 364 58.77 -17.71 24.60
C TYR A 364 58.20 -16.28 24.59
N MET A 365 59.05 -15.25 24.48
CA MET A 365 58.60 -13.86 24.36
C MET A 365 57.76 -13.63 23.10
N LEU A 366 58.16 -14.21 21.96
CA LEU A 366 57.39 -14.16 20.71
C LEU A 366 56.04 -14.85 20.86
N ASP A 367 55.99 -16.06 21.41
CA ASP A 367 54.74 -16.79 21.65
C ASP A 367 53.79 -16.00 22.58
N CYS A 368 54.34 -15.34 23.61
CA CYS A 368 53.55 -14.46 24.48
C CYS A 368 53.01 -13.24 23.74
N LEU A 369 53.81 -12.60 22.89
CA LEU A 369 53.38 -11.46 22.09
C LEU A 369 52.32 -11.86 21.04
N ASP A 370 52.48 -13.02 20.40
CA ASP A 370 51.47 -13.57 19.49
C ASP A 370 50.17 -13.90 20.23
N TYR A 371 50.25 -14.46 21.43
CA TYR A 371 49.09 -14.65 22.29
C TYR A 371 48.39 -13.34 22.65
N LEU A 372 49.16 -12.29 22.97
CA LEU A 372 48.60 -10.95 23.23
C LEU A 372 47.92 -10.36 21.99
N LEU A 373 48.51 -10.52 20.80
CA LEU A 373 47.93 -10.06 19.54
C LEU A 373 46.64 -10.81 19.18
N ASP A 374 46.64 -12.14 19.28
CA ASP A 374 45.44 -12.95 19.05
C ASP A 374 44.34 -12.57 20.05
N ARG A 375 44.68 -12.45 21.33
CA ARG A 375 43.71 -12.07 22.36
C ARG A 375 43.12 -10.67 22.14
N THR A 376 43.95 -9.68 21.78
CA THR A 376 43.49 -8.32 21.49
C THR A 376 42.65 -8.23 20.22
N SER A 377 42.96 -9.04 19.19
CA SER A 377 42.12 -9.14 17.99
C SER A 377 40.73 -9.71 18.31
N ARG A 378 40.67 -10.78 19.13
CA ARG A 378 39.40 -11.39 19.56
C ARG A 378 38.57 -10.46 20.43
N THR A 379 39.20 -9.68 21.32
CA THR A 379 38.46 -8.70 22.12
C THR A 379 37.96 -7.55 21.26
N TYR A 380 38.76 -7.08 20.31
CA TYR A 380 38.34 -6.09 19.32
C TYR A 380 37.11 -6.55 18.53
N ASP A 381 37.13 -7.77 17.98
CA ASP A 381 36.00 -8.32 17.22
C ASP A 381 34.72 -8.43 18.07
N ARG A 382 34.86 -8.87 19.34
CA ARG A 382 33.74 -8.93 20.29
C ARG A 382 33.18 -7.55 20.63
N ILE A 383 34.03 -6.55 20.84
CA ILE A 383 33.59 -5.18 21.11
C ILE A 383 32.94 -4.57 19.86
N SER A 384 33.49 -4.84 18.67
CA SER A 384 32.96 -4.36 17.40
C SER A 384 31.56 -4.93 17.14
N THR A 385 31.37 -6.24 17.32
CA THR A 385 30.06 -6.88 17.21
C THR A 385 29.09 -6.37 18.27
N PHE A 386 29.52 -6.23 19.53
CA PHE A 386 28.72 -5.63 20.60
C PHE A 386 28.28 -4.19 20.23
N LYS A 387 29.19 -3.36 19.74
CA LYS A 387 28.90 -1.99 19.28
C LYS A 387 27.94 -1.97 18.09
N ALA A 388 28.08 -2.90 17.15
CA ALA A 388 27.15 -3.06 16.04
C ALA A 388 25.74 -3.41 16.56
N HIS A 389 25.63 -4.32 17.53
CA HIS A 389 24.35 -4.67 18.17
C HIS A 389 23.73 -3.49 18.90
N THR A 390 24.50 -2.72 19.69
CA THR A 390 23.98 -1.53 20.37
C THR A 390 23.50 -0.48 19.37
N ASN A 391 24.26 -0.25 18.28
CA ASN A 391 23.89 0.70 17.25
C ASN A 391 22.63 0.27 16.49
N ALA A 392 22.50 -1.02 16.17
CA ALA A 392 21.30 -1.59 15.56
C ALA A 392 20.09 -1.44 16.50
N GLY A 393 20.26 -1.70 17.79
CA GLY A 393 19.24 -1.48 18.81
C GLY A 393 18.77 -0.02 18.87
N ILE A 394 19.71 0.93 18.86
CA ILE A 394 19.40 2.38 18.84
C ILE A 394 18.66 2.76 17.54
N ALA A 395 19.09 2.25 16.39
CA ALA A 395 18.42 2.49 15.12
C ALA A 395 16.98 1.94 15.11
N LEU A 396 16.79 0.70 15.59
CA LEU A 396 15.46 0.10 15.72
C LEU A 396 14.57 0.90 16.67
N MET A 397 15.08 1.31 17.83
CA MET A 397 14.35 2.19 18.75
C MET A 397 13.97 3.52 18.10
N ALA A 398 14.87 4.14 17.33
CA ALA A 398 14.58 5.38 16.62
C ALA A 398 13.50 5.19 15.56
N THR A 399 13.57 4.11 14.77
CA THR A 399 12.53 3.79 13.78
C THR A 399 11.18 3.49 14.43
N ALA A 400 11.17 2.71 15.53
CA ALA A 400 9.94 2.39 16.24
C ALA A 400 9.30 3.63 16.86
N LYS A 401 10.10 4.51 17.48
CA LYS A 401 9.63 5.82 17.97
C LYS A 401 9.08 6.71 16.84
N ALA A 402 9.72 6.69 15.67
CA ALA A 402 9.23 7.42 14.50
C ALA A 402 7.87 6.88 14.02
N GLU A 403 7.72 5.57 13.88
CA GLU A 403 6.45 4.93 13.47
C GLU A 403 5.32 5.17 14.49
N LEU A 404 5.63 5.12 15.80
CA LEU A 404 4.67 5.46 16.87
C LEU A 404 4.24 6.93 16.84
N SER A 405 5.12 7.84 16.38
CA SER A 405 4.82 9.27 16.27
C SER A 405 3.99 9.65 15.03
N VAL A 406 3.83 8.74 14.06
CA VAL A 406 2.98 8.97 12.88
C VAL A 406 1.52 8.95 13.32
N THR A 407 0.96 10.13 13.56
CA THR A 407 -0.48 10.26 13.81
C THR A 407 -1.25 9.84 12.55
N VAL A 408 -2.00 8.74 12.64
CA VAL A 408 -2.98 8.35 11.62
C VAL A 408 -3.96 9.51 11.46
N ALA A 409 -3.88 10.20 10.32
CA ALA A 409 -4.78 11.30 10.02
C ALA A 409 -6.24 10.82 10.15
N PRO A 410 -7.11 11.56 10.87
CA PRO A 410 -8.49 11.15 11.02
C PRO A 410 -9.16 11.06 9.64
N PRO A 411 -10.06 10.08 9.41
CA PRO A 411 -10.72 9.94 8.13
C PRO A 411 -11.48 11.24 7.84
N ALA A 412 -11.08 11.93 6.77
CA ALA A 412 -11.78 13.11 6.30
C ALA A 412 -13.28 12.77 6.17
N LYS A 413 -14.12 13.48 6.93
CA LYS A 413 -15.58 13.32 6.89
C LYS A 413 -16.04 13.57 5.46
N ARG A 414 -16.23 12.50 4.68
CA ARG A 414 -16.90 12.59 3.38
C ARG A 414 -18.33 13.03 3.67
N ARG A 415 -18.65 14.29 3.34
CA ARG A 415 -20.03 14.77 3.26
C ARG A 415 -20.77 13.84 2.30
N GLY A 416 -21.78 13.14 2.80
CA GLY A 416 -22.68 12.34 1.99
C GLY A 416 -23.37 13.24 0.97
N THR A 417 -22.99 13.10 -0.30
CA THR A 417 -23.83 13.46 -1.43
C THR A 417 -24.43 12.16 -1.93
N VAL A 418 -25.71 11.98 -1.63
CA VAL A 418 -26.56 10.93 -2.18
C VAL A 418 -26.74 11.26 -3.66
N ASN A 419 -25.91 10.66 -4.53
CA ASN A 419 -26.21 10.56 -5.95
C ASN A 419 -26.26 9.09 -6.32
N SER A 420 -27.48 8.65 -6.60
CA SER A 420 -27.83 7.37 -7.20
C SER A 420 -27.11 7.17 -8.53
N LEU A 421 -26.10 6.30 -8.56
CA LEU A 421 -25.67 5.62 -9.78
C LEU A 421 -25.30 4.17 -9.44
N SER A 422 -26.23 3.29 -9.81
CA SER A 422 -26.07 1.93 -10.31
C SER A 422 -24.70 1.25 -10.16
N SER A 423 -24.73 0.10 -9.47
CA SER A 423 -23.63 -0.87 -9.37
C SER A 423 -23.25 -1.46 -10.75
N PRO A 424 -21.96 -1.67 -11.06
CA PRO A 424 -21.56 -2.36 -12.27
C PRO A 424 -21.75 -3.87 -12.08
N VAL A 425 -22.83 -4.39 -12.65
CA VAL A 425 -23.02 -5.83 -12.86
C VAL A 425 -21.93 -6.31 -13.81
N ARG A 426 -21.03 -7.12 -13.27
CA ARG A 426 -20.01 -7.90 -13.95
C ARG A 426 -20.67 -8.83 -14.98
N ARG A 427 -20.82 -8.36 -16.23
CA ARG A 427 -21.17 -9.23 -17.37
C ARG A 427 -19.97 -10.09 -17.72
N ARG A 428 -20.02 -11.38 -17.35
CA ARG A 428 -19.23 -12.43 -17.99
C ARG A 428 -19.83 -12.69 -19.38
N PRO A 429 -19.04 -12.70 -20.47
CA PRO A 429 -19.50 -13.29 -21.72
C PRO A 429 -19.34 -14.82 -21.61
N LEU A 430 -20.46 -15.53 -21.70
CA LEU A 430 -20.49 -16.94 -22.09
C LEU A 430 -20.28 -16.97 -23.60
N SER A 431 -19.13 -17.49 -24.05
CA SER A 431 -18.96 -17.92 -25.44
C SER A 431 -18.98 -19.45 -25.46
N MET A 432 -20.05 -19.97 -26.03
CA MET A 432 -20.15 -21.34 -26.51
C MET A 432 -19.34 -21.48 -27.79
N THR A 433 -18.34 -22.36 -27.81
CA THR A 433 -17.95 -23.11 -29.02
C THR A 433 -17.33 -24.43 -28.61
N ASP A 434 -17.67 -25.43 -29.41
CA ASP A 434 -17.59 -26.87 -29.23
C ASP A 434 -16.18 -27.49 -29.24
N ALA A 435 -16.14 -28.69 -28.64
CA ALA A 435 -15.33 -29.86 -29.00
C ALA A 435 -13.79 -29.76 -29.04
N THR A 436 -13.13 -30.34 -28.02
CA THR A 436 -12.26 -31.51 -28.25
C THR A 436 -12.12 -32.36 -26.99
N MET A 437 -12.42 -33.65 -27.14
CA MET A 437 -12.25 -34.74 -26.18
C MET A 437 -10.77 -35.13 -26.02
N THR A 438 -10.29 -35.38 -24.80
CA THR A 438 -9.55 -36.59 -24.34
C THR A 438 -9.03 -36.44 -22.88
N PRO A 439 -8.68 -37.53 -22.17
CA PRO A 439 -9.18 -37.82 -20.81
C PRO A 439 -8.19 -37.56 -19.65
N ALA A 440 -8.70 -37.82 -18.43
CA ALA A 440 -8.15 -37.66 -17.08
C ALA A 440 -6.72 -38.22 -16.81
N PRO A 441 -6.17 -37.99 -15.61
CA PRO A 441 -6.44 -38.99 -14.57
C PRO A 441 -6.76 -38.45 -13.17
N ARG A 442 -7.60 -39.23 -12.49
CA ARG A 442 -7.77 -39.29 -11.04
C ARG A 442 -6.58 -40.06 -10.45
N SER A 443 -5.93 -39.50 -9.44
CA SER A 443 -5.19 -40.19 -8.36
C SER A 443 -4.55 -39.09 -7.51
N GLY A 444 -4.58 -39.05 -6.19
CA GLY A 444 -5.10 -39.98 -5.20
C GLY A 444 -5.12 -39.27 -3.84
N MET A 445 -5.89 -39.85 -2.91
CA MET A 445 -5.86 -39.51 -1.49
C MET A 445 -4.42 -39.30 -0.99
N SER A 446 -4.19 -38.19 -0.29
CA SER A 446 -3.36 -38.24 0.91
C SER A 446 -4.01 -37.38 1.98
N THR A 447 -4.72 -38.09 2.86
CA THR A 447 -5.02 -37.67 4.21
C THR A 447 -3.71 -37.44 4.97
N THR A 448 -3.30 -36.20 5.16
CA THR A 448 -2.44 -35.84 6.29
C THR A 448 -3.22 -34.93 7.21
N GLN A 449 -3.72 -35.56 8.26
CA GLN A 449 -4.33 -34.95 9.41
C GLN A 449 -3.45 -33.79 9.91
N SER A 450 -4.08 -32.62 10.03
CA SER A 450 -3.59 -31.53 10.86
C SER A 450 -3.47 -32.02 12.29
N ARG A 451 -2.28 -32.49 12.67
CA ARG A 451 -1.96 -32.81 14.05
C ARG A 451 -1.64 -31.51 14.76
N ARG A 452 -2.69 -30.84 15.23
CA ARG A 452 -2.59 -29.91 16.37
C ARG A 452 -1.88 -30.65 17.51
N ARG A 453 -0.67 -30.22 17.85
CA ARG A 453 -0.08 -30.48 19.17
C ARG A 453 0.21 -29.14 19.83
N SER A 454 -0.66 -28.77 20.76
CA SER A 454 -0.34 -27.87 21.85
C SER A 454 0.50 -28.63 22.88
N SER A 455 1.55 -27.98 23.37
CA SER A 455 2.18 -28.12 24.70
C SER A 455 2.44 -29.52 25.26
N GLY A 456 3.72 -29.89 25.40
CA GLY A 456 4.13 -30.92 26.36
C GLY A 456 5.48 -31.57 26.12
N GLY A 457 6.56 -30.94 26.62
CA GLY A 457 7.74 -31.64 27.14
C GLY A 457 8.92 -31.90 26.21
N ALA A 458 10.10 -31.89 26.85
CA ALA A 458 11.46 -32.21 26.39
C ALA A 458 12.16 -31.07 25.61
N LEU A 459 12.92 -30.20 26.30
CA LEU A 459 14.34 -30.38 26.67
C LEU A 459 15.24 -30.51 25.42
N TYR A 460 15.88 -29.38 25.08
CA TYR A 460 16.95 -29.21 24.09
C TYR A 460 16.58 -29.33 22.60
N ASP A 461 15.76 -28.40 22.10
CA ASP A 461 15.80 -28.06 20.67
C ASP A 461 16.47 -26.70 20.48
N SER A 462 17.52 -26.67 19.65
CA SER A 462 18.30 -25.46 19.38
C SER A 462 17.38 -24.37 18.77
N PRO A 463 17.45 -23.09 19.22
CA PRO A 463 16.62 -22.00 18.70
C PRO A 463 16.66 -21.86 17.17
N LEU A 464 17.76 -22.31 16.57
CA LEU A 464 17.96 -22.34 15.13
C LEU A 464 17.00 -23.32 14.43
N HIS A 465 16.72 -24.49 15.01
CA HIS A 465 15.76 -25.45 14.45
C HIS A 465 14.33 -24.91 14.49
N HIS A 466 13.94 -24.19 15.55
CA HIS A 466 12.64 -23.51 15.60
C HIS A 466 12.49 -22.41 14.53
N LEU A 467 13.55 -21.65 14.26
CA LEU A 467 13.56 -20.67 13.18
C LEU A 467 13.49 -21.33 11.80
N LEU A 468 14.22 -22.44 11.60
CA LEU A 468 14.18 -23.18 10.34
C LEU A 468 12.81 -23.84 10.10
N ASP A 469 12.18 -24.40 11.12
CA ASP A 469 10.81 -24.92 11.06
C ASP A 469 9.78 -23.81 10.79
N GLY A 470 9.93 -22.65 11.43
CA GLY A 470 9.11 -21.46 11.15
C GLY A 470 9.28 -20.94 9.71
N LEU A 471 10.45 -21.18 9.11
CA LEU A 471 10.76 -20.88 7.71
C LEU A 471 10.46 -22.06 6.77
N ALA A 472 9.89 -23.16 7.27
CA ALA A 472 9.63 -24.41 6.56
C ALA A 472 10.86 -24.99 5.83
N ILE A 473 12.03 -24.93 6.47
CA ILE A 473 13.30 -25.48 5.99
C ILE A 473 13.62 -26.70 6.87
N ASN A 474 13.32 -27.90 6.36
CA ASN A 474 13.62 -29.13 7.08
C ASN A 474 15.10 -29.50 6.84
N VAL A 475 15.93 -29.30 7.85
CA VAL A 475 17.30 -29.85 7.88
C VAL A 475 17.21 -31.21 8.55
N SER A 476 17.43 -32.29 7.79
CA SER A 476 17.53 -33.64 8.34
C SER A 476 18.73 -33.70 9.29
N GLY A 477 18.47 -33.68 10.60
CA GLY A 477 19.44 -33.97 11.64
C GLY A 477 19.38 -35.45 11.96
N ASP A 478 20.50 -36.15 11.76
CA ASP A 478 20.70 -37.53 12.21
C ASP A 478 20.92 -37.50 13.74
N ASP A 479 20.01 -38.14 14.47
CA ASP A 479 20.11 -38.38 15.91
C ASP A 479 21.15 -39.47 16.20
N ASP A 480 22.46 -39.17 16.09
CA ASP A 480 23.47 -40.04 16.72
C ASP A 480 24.79 -39.31 17.07
N PRO A 481 25.11 -39.08 18.36
CA PRO A 481 26.26 -38.29 18.80
C PRO A 481 27.60 -39.06 18.80
N THR A 482 27.77 -40.10 17.98
CA THR A 482 29.01 -40.91 17.95
C THR A 482 29.55 -41.17 16.55
N SER A 483 29.99 -40.14 15.84
CA SER A 483 30.98 -40.33 14.77
C SER A 483 31.73 -39.04 14.43
N ALA A 484 33.04 -39.14 14.24
CA ALA A 484 33.98 -38.07 13.91
C ALA A 484 33.82 -37.51 12.46
N MET A 485 32.60 -37.47 11.93
CA MET A 485 32.25 -37.03 10.56
C MET A 485 31.40 -35.74 10.54
N ALA A 486 31.37 -34.97 11.63
CA ALA A 486 30.54 -33.76 11.78
C ALA A 486 30.97 -32.55 10.89
N ALA A 487 32.17 -32.57 10.30
CA ALA A 487 32.64 -31.48 9.43
C ALA A 487 32.09 -31.58 7.99
N GLY A 488 31.72 -32.78 7.52
CA GLY A 488 31.11 -32.98 6.20
C GLY A 488 29.65 -32.55 6.14
N THR A 489 28.89 -32.87 7.19
CA THR A 489 27.45 -32.63 7.27
C THR A 489 27.10 -31.14 7.41
N THR A 490 27.90 -30.36 8.13
CA THR A 490 27.67 -28.89 8.28
C THR A 490 27.85 -28.12 6.98
N ARG A 491 28.81 -28.53 6.13
CA ARG A 491 29.04 -27.90 4.81
C ARG A 491 27.92 -28.23 3.82
N GLU A 492 27.41 -29.47 3.85
CA GLU A 492 26.28 -29.91 3.02
C GLU A 492 24.97 -29.24 3.45
N GLN A 493 24.73 -29.10 4.75
CA GLN A 493 23.60 -28.34 5.30
C GLN A 493 23.66 -26.86 4.92
N ALA A 494 24.83 -26.22 5.00
CA ALA A 494 25.02 -24.84 4.56
C ALA A 494 24.74 -24.68 3.05
N PHE A 495 25.18 -25.63 2.22
CA PHE A 495 24.90 -25.62 0.79
C PHE A 495 23.39 -25.75 0.52
N TYR A 496 22.70 -26.68 1.20
CA TYR A 496 21.26 -26.86 1.08
C TYR A 496 20.48 -25.59 1.47
N ILE A 497 20.79 -24.97 2.61
CA ILE A 497 20.15 -23.71 3.04
C ILE A 497 20.44 -22.59 2.02
N SER A 498 21.67 -22.50 1.52
CA SER A 498 22.03 -21.49 0.51
C SER A 498 21.26 -21.68 -0.80
N SER A 499 21.01 -22.93 -1.21
CA SER A 499 20.23 -23.25 -2.40
C SER A 499 18.76 -22.86 -2.26
N ILE A 500 18.16 -23.10 -1.08
CA ILE A 500 16.78 -22.70 -0.78
C ILE A 500 16.66 -21.17 -0.72
N LEU A 501 17.64 -20.48 -0.13
CA LEU A 501 17.66 -19.01 -0.13
C LEU A 501 17.77 -18.45 -1.55
N ALA A 502 18.62 -19.03 -2.39
CA ALA A 502 18.74 -18.63 -3.80
C ALA A 502 17.42 -18.86 -4.57
N GLU A 503 16.77 -20.01 -4.39
CA GLU A 503 15.48 -20.33 -5.00
C GLU A 503 14.38 -19.36 -4.55
N ARG A 504 14.31 -19.06 -3.25
CA ARG A 504 13.33 -18.12 -2.71
C ARG A 504 13.57 -16.69 -3.17
N ASN A 505 14.83 -16.25 -3.25
CA ASN A 505 15.18 -14.94 -3.80
C ASN A 505 14.82 -14.83 -5.29
N HIS A 506 15.07 -15.89 -6.06
CA HIS A 506 14.66 -15.95 -7.46
C HIS A 506 13.14 -15.85 -7.60
N LYS A 507 12.39 -16.65 -6.84
CA LYS A 507 10.93 -16.61 -6.82
C LYS A 507 10.37 -15.25 -6.39
N ALA A 508 10.99 -14.60 -5.41
CA ALA A 508 10.61 -13.25 -4.98
C ALA A 508 10.83 -12.22 -6.10
N SER A 509 11.95 -12.31 -6.82
CA SER A 509 12.23 -11.48 -7.99
C SER A 509 11.21 -11.70 -9.11
N ASP A 510 10.84 -12.95 -9.38
CA ASP A 510 9.84 -13.30 -10.40
C ASP A 510 8.45 -12.79 -10.03
N VAL A 511 8.03 -12.97 -8.77
CA VAL A 511 6.77 -12.41 -8.27
C VAL A 511 6.77 -10.90 -8.40
N ARG A 512 7.87 -10.22 -8.02
CA ARG A 512 7.99 -8.76 -8.17
C ARG A 512 7.86 -8.33 -9.63
N ARG A 513 8.52 -9.03 -10.55
CA ARG A 513 8.46 -8.72 -11.99
C ARG A 513 7.06 -8.95 -12.54
N ASN A 514 6.39 -10.04 -12.14
CA ASN A 514 5.04 -10.36 -12.61
C ASN A 514 4.02 -9.34 -12.05
N VAL A 515 4.11 -8.99 -10.77
CA VAL A 515 3.26 -7.94 -10.17
C VAL A 515 3.47 -6.61 -10.89
N GLN A 516 4.72 -6.20 -11.13
CA GLN A 516 5.02 -4.97 -11.86
C GLN A 516 4.43 -5.00 -13.28
N SER A 517 4.64 -6.09 -14.03
CA SER A 517 4.12 -6.22 -15.39
C SER A 517 2.59 -6.23 -15.44
N THR A 518 1.92 -6.91 -14.50
CA THR A 518 0.45 -6.91 -14.41
C THR A 518 -0.09 -5.53 -14.03
N PHE A 519 0.59 -4.81 -13.14
CA PHE A 519 0.25 -3.44 -12.78
C PHE A 519 0.42 -2.49 -13.98
N GLU A 520 1.55 -2.56 -14.69
CA GLU A 520 1.79 -1.75 -15.89
C GLU A 520 0.76 -2.04 -16.99
N ALA A 521 0.43 -3.31 -17.21
CA ALA A 521 -0.58 -3.72 -18.19
C ALA A 521 -1.98 -3.21 -17.83
N THR A 522 -2.38 -3.26 -16.55
CA THR A 522 -3.69 -2.74 -16.13
C THR A 522 -3.72 -1.21 -16.10
N ALA A 523 -2.64 -0.55 -15.67
CA ALA A 523 -2.55 0.90 -15.69
C ALA A 523 -2.61 1.45 -17.11
N THR A 524 -1.88 0.84 -18.05
CA THR A 524 -1.92 1.22 -19.47
C THR A 524 -3.28 0.99 -20.11
N SER A 525 -3.97 -0.12 -19.79
CA SER A 525 -5.34 -0.33 -20.28
C SER A 525 -6.31 0.72 -19.73
N TYR A 526 -6.24 1.06 -18.43
CA TYR A 526 -7.09 2.11 -17.87
C TYR A 526 -6.82 3.49 -18.46
N LEU A 527 -5.55 3.83 -18.73
CA LEU A 527 -5.19 5.08 -19.37
C LEU A 527 -5.64 5.13 -20.84
N ALA A 528 -5.57 4.00 -21.56
CA ALA A 528 -6.09 3.89 -22.92
C ALA A 528 -7.62 4.04 -22.94
N ASP A 529 -8.33 3.39 -22.03
CA ASP A 529 -9.78 3.51 -21.87
C ASP A 529 -10.19 4.94 -21.48
N ALA A 530 -9.46 5.58 -20.56
CA ALA A 530 -9.70 6.97 -20.20
C ALA A 530 -9.45 7.91 -21.40
N ARG A 531 -8.40 7.67 -22.19
CA ARG A 531 -8.10 8.45 -23.40
C ARG A 531 -9.20 8.30 -24.45
N THR A 532 -9.67 7.08 -24.69
CA THR A 532 -10.77 6.83 -25.65
C THR A 532 -12.08 7.45 -25.15
N ALA A 533 -12.39 7.36 -23.85
CA ALA A 533 -13.55 8.06 -23.27
C ALA A 533 -13.45 9.59 -23.44
N LEU A 534 -12.27 10.18 -23.19
CA LEU A 534 -12.03 11.61 -23.43
C LEU A 534 -12.15 11.98 -24.90
N GLN A 535 -11.67 11.12 -25.82
CA GLN A 535 -11.86 11.30 -27.26
C GLN A 535 -13.35 11.28 -27.62
N LEU A 536 -14.12 10.31 -27.13
CA LEU A 536 -15.56 10.25 -27.38
C LEU A 536 -16.31 11.47 -26.84
N VAL A 537 -15.96 11.95 -25.64
CA VAL A 537 -16.55 13.18 -25.08
C VAL A 537 -16.16 14.38 -25.93
N ARG A 538 -14.90 14.50 -26.33
CA ARG A 538 -14.43 15.57 -27.22
C ARG A 538 -15.16 15.53 -28.56
N ASP A 539 -15.29 14.36 -29.18
CA ASP A 539 -15.92 14.19 -30.48
C ASP A 539 -17.43 14.46 -30.39
N SER A 540 -18.08 14.09 -29.28
CA SER A 540 -19.48 14.46 -29.00
C SER A 540 -19.66 15.97 -28.83
N VAL A 541 -18.74 16.64 -28.12
CA VAL A 541 -18.77 18.10 -27.93
C VAL A 541 -18.48 18.82 -29.25
N LEU A 542 -17.57 18.31 -30.08
CA LEU A 542 -17.28 18.85 -31.40
C LEU A 542 -18.42 18.60 -32.39
N ALA A 543 -19.13 17.48 -32.29
CA ALA A 543 -20.30 17.18 -33.12
C ALA A 543 -21.51 18.07 -32.79
N GLU A 544 -21.69 18.46 -31.53
CA GLU A 544 -22.74 19.40 -31.10
C GLU A 544 -22.34 20.88 -31.25
N SER A 545 -21.07 21.14 -31.55
CA SER A 545 -20.53 22.49 -31.77
C SER A 545 -20.71 22.91 -33.24
N PRO A 546 -21.07 24.19 -33.51
CA PRO A 546 -21.11 24.73 -34.88
C PRO A 546 -19.72 24.84 -35.54
N TYR A 547 -18.65 24.51 -34.81
CA TYR A 547 -17.27 24.42 -35.29
C TYR A 547 -16.89 22.94 -35.47
N THR A 548 -17.49 22.28 -36.47
CA THR A 548 -17.29 20.85 -36.75
C THR A 548 -15.85 20.54 -37.14
N GLU A 549 -15.14 21.51 -37.73
CA GLU A 549 -13.76 21.40 -38.16
C GLU A 549 -12.95 22.54 -37.51
N VAL A 550 -12.09 22.17 -36.55
CA VAL A 550 -11.22 23.13 -35.85
C VAL A 550 -9.98 23.34 -36.72
N HIS A 551 -10.03 24.31 -37.62
CA HIS A 551 -8.84 24.79 -38.32
C HIS A 551 -8.00 25.66 -37.38
N LEU A 552 -6.68 25.58 -37.53
CA LEU A 552 -5.81 26.50 -36.82
C LEU A 552 -5.92 27.88 -37.48
N VAL A 553 -5.79 28.94 -36.68
CA VAL A 553 -5.86 30.33 -37.17
C VAL A 553 -4.80 30.62 -38.26
N ASP A 554 -3.73 29.83 -38.28
CA ASP A 554 -2.67 29.88 -39.30
C ASP A 554 -2.63 28.58 -40.12
N PRO A 555 -3.01 28.64 -41.41
CA PRO A 555 -2.94 27.49 -42.34
C PRO A 555 -1.52 26.96 -42.54
N GLY A 556 -0.48 27.78 -42.35
CA GLY A 556 0.91 27.37 -42.45
C GLY A 556 1.33 26.45 -41.31
N ILE A 557 0.80 26.69 -40.11
CA ILE A 557 1.04 25.83 -38.93
C ILE A 557 0.29 24.51 -39.10
N GLU A 558 -0.94 24.53 -39.61
CA GLU A 558 -1.71 23.31 -39.90
C GLU A 558 -1.00 22.42 -40.93
N ALA A 559 -0.46 23.01 -41.99
CA ALA A 559 0.38 22.30 -42.96
C ALA A 559 1.66 21.72 -42.30
N SER A 560 2.31 22.48 -41.41
CA SER A 560 3.51 22.01 -40.69
C SER A 560 3.21 20.85 -39.73
N ILE A 561 2.04 20.86 -39.08
CA ILE A 561 1.57 19.78 -38.19
C ILE A 561 1.21 18.54 -39.02
N GLY A 562 0.63 18.72 -40.22
CA GLY A 562 0.40 17.63 -41.16
C GLY A 562 1.71 16.95 -41.60
N VAL A 563 2.75 17.75 -41.91
CA VAL A 563 4.09 17.21 -42.21
C VAL A 563 4.69 16.49 -41.00
N LEU A 564 4.58 17.08 -39.79
CA LEU A 564 5.07 16.46 -38.57
C LEU A 564 4.36 15.13 -38.26
N ALA A 565 3.04 15.06 -38.44
CA ALA A 565 2.26 13.84 -38.25
C ALA A 565 2.68 12.74 -39.24
N GLN A 566 2.95 13.11 -40.49
CA GLN A 566 3.47 12.21 -41.51
C GLN A 566 4.88 11.70 -41.16
N GLU A 567 5.76 12.58 -40.67
CA GLU A 567 7.10 12.21 -40.20
C GLU A 567 7.05 11.30 -38.97
N VAL A 568 6.18 11.57 -38.01
CA VAL A 568 5.96 10.70 -36.83
C VAL A 568 5.43 9.33 -37.26
N HIS A 569 4.53 9.27 -38.24
CA HIS A 569 4.05 8.01 -38.81
C HIS A 569 5.16 7.23 -39.53
N ASN A 570 6.04 7.92 -40.27
CA ASN A 570 7.22 7.32 -40.88
C ASN A 570 8.22 6.80 -39.82
N VAL A 571 8.42 7.53 -38.72
CA VAL A 571 9.31 7.10 -37.63
C VAL A 571 8.73 5.91 -36.87
N THR A 572 7.44 5.93 -36.56
CA THR A 572 6.76 4.81 -35.87
C THR A 572 6.73 3.54 -36.71
N SER A 573 6.43 3.63 -38.01
CA SER A 573 6.52 2.47 -38.92
C SER A 573 7.94 1.90 -39.04
N ARG A 574 8.96 2.77 -39.05
CA ARG A 574 10.37 2.34 -38.99
C ARG A 574 10.71 1.69 -37.65
N LEU A 575 10.21 2.23 -36.53
CA LEU A 575 10.42 1.66 -35.20
C LEU A 575 9.78 0.27 -35.11
N GLU A 576 8.56 0.09 -35.57
CA GLU A 576 7.91 -1.23 -35.63
C GLU A 576 8.65 -2.18 -36.57
N GLY A 577 9.22 -1.68 -37.68
CA GLY A 577 10.12 -2.45 -38.54
C GLY A 577 11.33 -2.99 -37.77
N VAL A 578 12.02 -2.11 -37.04
CA VAL A 578 13.15 -2.47 -36.18
C VAL A 578 12.74 -3.38 -35.03
N GLU A 579 11.56 -3.19 -34.44
CA GLU A 579 11.04 -4.05 -33.37
C GLU A 579 10.70 -5.44 -33.90
N ARG A 580 10.14 -5.56 -35.11
CA ARG A 580 9.93 -6.84 -35.79
C ARG A 580 11.26 -7.51 -36.15
N GLU A 581 12.24 -6.76 -36.63
CA GLU A 581 13.58 -7.27 -36.93
C GLU A 581 14.31 -7.73 -35.67
N THR A 582 14.26 -6.97 -34.58
CA THR A 582 14.87 -7.35 -33.30
C THR A 582 14.13 -8.51 -32.63
N ALA A 583 12.80 -8.58 -32.73
CA ALA A 583 12.03 -9.74 -32.31
C ALA A 583 12.31 -10.98 -33.17
N ALA A 584 12.56 -10.82 -34.47
CA ALA A 584 13.00 -11.89 -35.35
C ALA A 584 14.43 -12.36 -35.02
N LEU A 585 15.34 -11.44 -34.66
CA LEU A 585 16.69 -11.78 -34.17
C LEU A 585 16.67 -12.42 -32.78
N ALA A 586 15.67 -12.10 -31.94
CA ALA A 586 15.49 -12.69 -30.61
C ALA A 586 14.81 -14.07 -30.65
N ARG A 587 13.88 -14.30 -31.59
CA ARG A 587 13.20 -15.60 -31.80
C ARG A 587 13.95 -16.53 -32.76
N GLY A 588 14.73 -15.99 -33.69
CA GLY A 588 15.60 -16.76 -34.55
C GLY A 588 16.69 -17.40 -33.70
N ARG A 589 16.77 -18.74 -33.71
CA ARG A 589 17.93 -19.46 -33.18
C ARG A 589 19.17 -18.88 -33.82
N ASN A 590 19.90 -18.08 -33.05
CA ASN A 590 21.10 -17.45 -33.51
C ASN A 590 22.18 -18.53 -33.50
N PHE A 591 22.29 -19.29 -34.59
CA PHE A 591 23.18 -20.45 -34.72
C PHE A 591 24.62 -20.15 -34.28
N LYS A 592 25.09 -18.91 -34.46
CA LYS A 592 26.39 -18.45 -33.98
C LYS A 592 26.46 -18.32 -32.44
N LYS A 593 25.37 -17.90 -31.80
CA LYS A 593 25.26 -17.86 -30.33
C LYS A 593 25.20 -19.28 -29.76
N GLU A 594 24.46 -20.19 -30.40
CA GLU A 594 24.46 -21.61 -30.02
C GLU A 594 25.82 -22.27 -30.27
N GLU A 595 26.53 -21.94 -31.35
CA GLU A 595 27.89 -22.44 -31.62
C GLU A 595 28.91 -21.93 -30.60
N ILE A 596 28.82 -20.66 -30.18
CA ILE A 596 29.65 -20.10 -29.12
C ILE A 596 29.31 -20.73 -27.76
N ILE A 597 28.02 -20.86 -27.42
CA ILE A 597 27.60 -21.53 -26.18
C ILE A 597 27.98 -23.01 -26.20
N SER A 598 27.97 -23.69 -27.35
CA SER A 598 28.43 -25.08 -27.48
C SER A 598 29.95 -25.20 -27.34
N ARG A 599 30.71 -24.22 -27.84
CA ARG A 599 32.17 -24.19 -27.76
C ARG A 599 32.70 -23.79 -26.37
N TRP A 600 31.93 -23.02 -25.61
CA TRP A 600 32.38 -22.43 -24.34
C TRP A 600 31.55 -22.82 -23.11
N GLY A 601 30.34 -23.35 -23.29
CA GLY A 601 29.44 -23.78 -22.20
C GLY A 601 29.59 -25.25 -21.80
N GLY A 602 30.44 -26.02 -22.49
CA GLY A 602 30.75 -27.40 -22.15
C GLY A 602 32.05 -27.54 -21.35
N ARG A 603 32.12 -26.95 -20.15
CA ARG A 603 33.05 -27.34 -19.07
C ARG A 603 32.63 -26.63 -17.78
N GLY A 604 31.91 -27.36 -16.95
CA GLY A 604 31.45 -27.02 -15.61
C GLY A 604 30.77 -28.25 -15.04
#